data_AF-A0A822AUN9-F1
#
_entry.id   AF-A0A822AUN9-F1
#
_cell.length_a   1.000
_cell.length_b   1.000
_cell.length_c   1.000
_cell.angle_alpha   90.00
_cell.angle_beta   90.00
_cell.angle_gamma   90.00
#
_symmetry.space_group_name_H-M   'P 1'
#
loop_
_entity.id
_entity.type
_entity.pdbx_description
1 polymer ?
#
loop_
_entity_poly.entity_id
_entity_poly.type
_entity_poly.pdbx_seq_one_letter_code
_entity_poly.pdbx_strand_id
1 'polypeptide(L)'
;SIVGYLKAKPIKFQTLDDLLKNFPSVRAALFKKRTNTPAVTSTETITSHLSSLQITSQSTISRIQSTKSAWRTRRTFALTDDELSLVQTILVGDENESFGSIGDQPITRKDIRTLRGLTWLNDEVVNFYLALVARESGTSGNLHVYAFSTFFYSKLSKDGPTHTSWDRWMRRGNVAFFDYDLILIPIHQGNHWTLTTIDFRSRCIGYYDSLGGTDDMCLGRIYAFVEHMYATKRQITSMPDGWRVQPMNMIPEQANGSDCGVFACQFGKYLAREWPLDFTQAQMAQFRLQMIYEIYTKQLIV
;
A
#
# COMPACT_ATOMS: atom_id res chain seq x y z
N SER A 1 -8.45 20.25 32.30
CA SER A 1 -8.22 18.82 32.04
C SER A 1 -8.80 18.45 30.68
N ILE A 2 -8.25 17.45 29.98
CA ILE A 2 -8.79 16.89 28.73
C ILE A 2 -10.28 16.52 28.89
N VAL A 3 -10.67 16.08 30.09
CA VAL A 3 -12.06 15.79 30.50
C VAL A 3 -12.98 17.04 30.42
N GLY A 4 -12.46 18.24 30.69
CA GLY A 4 -13.23 19.49 30.58
C GLY A 4 -13.45 19.96 29.14
N TYR A 5 -12.51 19.69 28.24
CA TYR A 5 -12.61 20.05 26.82
C TYR A 5 -13.60 19.14 26.06
N LEU A 6 -13.66 17.86 26.44
CA LEU A 6 -14.56 16.86 25.83
C LEU A 6 -16.04 17.00 26.27
N LYS A 7 -16.31 17.61 27.43
CA LYS A 7 -17.69 17.86 27.89
C LYS A 7 -18.41 18.99 27.14
N ALA A 8 -17.67 19.87 26.48
CA ALA A 8 -18.23 21.07 25.85
C ALA A 8 -18.65 20.88 24.38
N LYS A 9 -18.25 19.80 23.72
CA LYS A 9 -18.60 19.52 22.31
C LYS A 9 -18.74 18.02 22.07
N PRO A 10 -19.94 17.48 21.75
CA PRO A 10 -20.07 16.10 21.30
C PRO A 10 -19.42 15.97 19.91
N ILE A 11 -18.20 15.43 19.86
CA ILE A 11 -17.51 15.13 18.59
C ILE A 11 -18.13 13.84 18.03
N LYS A 12 -18.90 13.96 16.95
CA LYS A 12 -19.34 12.79 16.18
C LYS A 12 -18.19 12.32 15.30
N PHE A 13 -17.59 11.18 15.63
CA PHE A 13 -16.61 10.52 14.75
C PHE A 13 -17.36 9.82 13.61
N GLN A 14 -17.06 10.19 12.36
CA GLN A 14 -17.74 9.66 11.19
C GLN A 14 -17.14 8.32 10.74
N THR A 15 -15.86 8.07 11.04
CA THR A 15 -15.14 6.85 10.65
C THR A 15 -14.30 6.25 11.79
N LEU A 16 -13.95 4.96 11.68
CA LEU A 16 -13.06 4.28 12.63
C LEU A 16 -11.64 4.88 12.58
N ASP A 17 -11.19 5.34 11.41
CA ASP A 17 -9.88 5.96 11.25
C ASP A 17 -9.80 7.31 11.97
N ASP A 18 -10.89 8.09 11.99
CA ASP A 18 -10.96 9.32 12.80
C ASP A 18 -10.81 9.02 14.29
N LEU A 19 -11.39 7.91 14.77
CA LEU A 19 -11.28 7.50 16.17
C LEU A 19 -9.86 7.04 16.50
N LEU A 20 -9.26 6.20 15.65
CA LEU A 20 -7.92 5.64 15.86
C LEU A 20 -6.81 6.69 15.75
N LYS A 21 -7.01 7.72 14.92
CA LYS A 21 -6.10 8.86 14.76
C LYS A 21 -6.11 9.76 16.00
N ASN A 22 -7.27 9.95 16.63
CA ASN A 22 -7.41 10.84 17.78
C ASN A 22 -7.17 10.17 19.14
N PHE A 23 -7.19 8.83 19.23
CA PHE A 23 -6.96 8.08 20.48
C PHE A 23 -5.93 6.96 20.32
N PRO A 24 -4.62 7.27 20.42
CA PRO A 24 -3.54 6.29 20.29
C PRO A 24 -3.62 5.13 21.31
N SER A 25 -4.17 5.37 22.50
CA SER A 25 -4.39 4.34 23.52
C SER A 25 -5.44 3.30 23.10
N VAL A 26 -6.49 3.72 22.39
CA VAL A 26 -7.51 2.83 21.83
C VAL A 26 -6.92 1.97 20.72
N ARG A 27 -6.06 2.55 19.87
CA ARG A 27 -5.29 1.82 18.86
C ARG A 27 -4.34 0.81 19.50
N ALA A 28 -3.58 1.20 20.51
CA ALA A 28 -2.66 0.31 21.23
C ALA A 28 -3.39 -0.87 21.90
N ALA A 29 -4.59 -0.66 22.44
CA ALA A 29 -5.43 -1.72 23.00
C ALA A 29 -5.99 -2.66 21.92
N LEU A 30 -6.30 -2.15 20.72
CA LEU A 30 -6.83 -2.92 19.59
C LEU A 30 -5.77 -3.80 18.91
N PHE A 31 -4.53 -3.32 18.84
CA PHE A 31 -3.46 -3.93 18.05
C PHE A 31 -2.30 -4.44 18.92
N LYS A 32 -2.54 -4.74 20.20
CA LYS A 32 -1.50 -5.23 21.12
C LYS A 32 -0.88 -6.53 20.58
N LYS A 33 0.44 -6.50 20.43
CA LYS A 33 1.32 -7.57 19.93
C LYS A 33 1.09 -8.89 20.66
N ARG A 34 0.96 -10.00 19.92
CA ARG A 34 1.03 -11.37 20.47
C ARG A 34 2.37 -11.54 21.19
N THR A 35 2.34 -11.60 22.52
CA THR A 35 3.34 -12.31 23.33
C THR A 35 2.61 -13.47 23.98
N ASN A 36 3.27 -14.63 24.08
CA ASN A 36 2.75 -15.97 24.37
C ASN A 36 1.90 -16.12 25.64
N THR A 37 0.72 -15.52 25.67
CA THR A 37 -0.28 -15.68 26.73
C THR A 37 -1.66 -15.87 26.08
N PRO A 38 -2.52 -16.74 26.62
CA PRO A 38 -3.83 -17.02 26.03
C PRO A 38 -4.66 -15.74 25.96
N ALA A 39 -5.31 -15.53 24.82
CA ALA A 39 -6.10 -14.35 24.52
C ALA A 39 -7.22 -14.12 25.55
N VAL A 40 -7.11 -13.05 26.34
CA VAL A 40 -8.27 -12.41 26.97
C VAL A 40 -8.08 -10.89 26.95
N THR A 41 -8.29 -10.28 25.78
CA THR A 41 -8.99 -9.00 25.77
C THR A 41 -10.28 -9.28 25.04
N SER A 42 -11.24 -9.82 25.80
CA SER A 42 -12.59 -10.07 25.31
C SER A 42 -13.13 -8.77 24.71
N THR A 43 -13.99 -8.90 23.72
CA THR A 43 -14.73 -7.78 23.11
C THR A 43 -15.39 -6.88 24.16
N GLU A 44 -15.69 -7.41 25.34
CA GLU A 44 -16.17 -6.69 26.52
C GLU A 44 -15.18 -5.67 27.09
N THR A 45 -13.87 -5.94 27.09
CA THR A 45 -12.87 -5.03 27.68
C THR A 45 -12.79 -3.71 26.91
N ILE A 46 -12.74 -3.78 25.57
CA ILE A 46 -12.68 -2.60 24.70
C ILE A 46 -14.02 -1.85 24.72
N THR A 47 -15.13 -2.59 24.76
CA THR A 47 -16.48 -2.01 24.84
C THR A 47 -16.70 -1.28 26.16
N SER A 48 -16.22 -1.85 27.29
CA SER A 48 -16.28 -1.19 28.60
C SER A 48 -15.44 0.08 28.62
N HIS A 49 -14.26 0.07 27.98
CA HIS A 49 -13.37 1.23 27.95
C HIS A 49 -13.94 2.38 27.09
N LEU A 50 -14.50 2.08 25.92
CA LEU A 50 -15.16 3.07 25.06
C LEU A 50 -16.46 3.61 25.68
N SER A 51 -17.21 2.76 26.39
CA SER A 51 -18.40 3.16 27.15
C SER A 51 -18.04 4.06 28.35
N SER A 52 -16.94 3.76 29.04
CA SER A 52 -16.44 4.56 30.17
C SER A 52 -15.97 5.97 29.78
N LEU A 53 -15.63 6.17 28.50
CA LEU A 53 -15.26 7.47 27.95
C LEU A 53 -16.47 8.28 27.43
N GLN A 54 -17.69 7.71 27.42
CA GLN A 54 -18.91 8.31 26.83
C GLN A 54 -18.76 8.73 25.36
N ILE A 55 -17.86 8.10 24.58
CA ILE A 55 -17.44 8.58 23.25
C ILE A 55 -18.31 8.07 22.09
N THR A 56 -19.10 6.99 22.22
CA THR A 56 -19.90 6.49 21.07
C THR A 56 -21.19 5.78 21.46
N SER A 57 -22.23 5.92 20.62
CA SER A 57 -23.53 5.24 20.78
C SER A 57 -23.42 3.72 20.53
N GLN A 58 -24.31 2.94 21.17
CA GLN A 58 -24.40 1.48 21.01
C GLN A 58 -24.44 1.03 19.54
N SER A 59 -25.03 1.86 18.67
CA SER A 59 -25.12 1.66 17.22
C SER A 59 -23.79 1.76 16.47
N THR A 60 -22.82 2.54 16.97
CA THR A 60 -21.49 2.64 16.39
C THR A 60 -20.62 1.45 16.80
N ILE A 61 -20.77 1.00 18.06
CA ILE A 61 -20.07 -0.18 18.58
C ILE A 61 -20.52 -1.44 17.84
N SER A 62 -21.82 -1.63 17.62
CA SER A 62 -22.34 -2.78 16.86
C SER A 62 -21.86 -2.76 15.41
N ARG A 63 -21.73 -1.58 14.79
CA ARG A 63 -21.22 -1.41 13.42
C ARG A 63 -19.71 -1.68 13.31
N ILE A 64 -18.93 -1.36 14.34
CA ILE A 64 -17.50 -1.72 14.46
C ILE A 64 -17.32 -3.23 14.71
N GLN A 65 -18.22 -3.84 15.48
CA GLN A 65 -18.20 -5.28 15.72
C GLN A 65 -18.62 -6.08 14.49
N SER A 66 -19.63 -5.60 13.74
CA SER A 66 -20.06 -6.23 12.48
C SER A 66 -19.00 -6.11 11.40
N THR A 67 -18.31 -4.97 11.29
CA THR A 67 -17.12 -4.86 10.43
C THR A 67 -16.05 -5.82 10.91
N LYS A 68 -15.57 -5.78 12.16
CA LYS A 68 -14.56 -6.74 12.64
C LYS A 68 -14.90 -8.23 12.38
N SER A 69 -16.17 -8.62 12.52
CA SER A 69 -16.61 -9.99 12.23
C SER A 69 -16.55 -10.31 10.74
N ALA A 70 -16.97 -9.39 9.86
CA ALA A 70 -16.83 -9.53 8.41
C ALA A 70 -15.36 -9.54 7.96
N TRP A 71 -14.50 -8.74 8.61
CA TRP A 71 -13.06 -8.62 8.32
C TRP A 71 -12.25 -9.84 8.78
N ARG A 72 -12.69 -10.52 9.86
CA ARG A 72 -12.04 -11.74 10.38
C ARG A 72 -12.38 -13.01 9.59
N THR A 73 -13.49 -13.02 8.87
CA THR A 73 -14.00 -14.24 8.21
C THR A 73 -13.46 -14.41 6.77
N ARG A 74 -12.83 -13.37 6.21
CA ARG A 74 -12.17 -13.43 4.89
C ARG A 74 -10.69 -13.12 5.05
N ARG A 75 -9.83 -14.13 5.01
CA ARG A 75 -8.46 -14.10 4.45
C ARG A 75 -7.73 -15.40 4.75
N THR A 76 -8.19 -16.50 4.16
CA THR A 76 -7.26 -17.57 3.80
C THR A 76 -6.89 -17.33 2.34
N PHE A 77 -5.87 -16.49 2.11
CA PHE A 77 -5.26 -16.34 0.79
C PHE A 77 -4.40 -17.56 0.39
N ALA A 78 -4.67 -18.72 0.96
CA ALA A 78 -3.90 -19.91 0.61
C ALA A 78 -4.29 -20.29 -0.82
N LEU A 79 -3.28 -20.47 -1.67
CA LEU A 79 -3.49 -21.12 -2.95
C LEU A 79 -3.97 -22.54 -2.70
N THR A 80 -4.91 -23.01 -3.51
CA THR A 80 -5.33 -24.42 -3.58
C THR A 80 -4.19 -25.29 -4.10
N ASP A 81 -4.29 -26.61 -3.92
CA ASP A 81 -3.28 -27.55 -4.38
C ASP A 81 -3.08 -27.52 -5.92
N ASP A 82 -4.15 -27.25 -6.67
CA ASP A 82 -4.11 -27.09 -8.12
C ASP A 82 -3.39 -25.79 -8.52
N GLU A 83 -3.67 -24.69 -7.82
CA GLU A 83 -2.98 -23.41 -8.04
C GLU A 83 -1.49 -23.49 -7.66
N LEU A 84 -1.16 -24.21 -6.58
CA LEU A 84 0.23 -24.47 -6.18
C LEU A 84 0.95 -25.33 -7.22
N SER A 85 0.29 -26.37 -7.72
CA SER A 85 0.77 -27.21 -8.83
C SER A 85 1.08 -26.35 -10.06
N LEU A 86 0.17 -25.46 -10.44
CA LEU A 86 0.37 -24.53 -11.56
C LEU A 86 1.57 -23.61 -11.31
N VAL A 87 1.73 -23.05 -10.11
CA VAL A 87 2.91 -22.23 -9.74
C VAL A 87 4.20 -23.01 -9.95
N GLN A 88 4.26 -24.29 -9.61
CA GLN A 88 5.46 -25.10 -9.86
C GLN A 88 5.74 -25.26 -11.35
N THR A 89 4.70 -25.48 -12.17
CA THR A 89 4.84 -25.55 -13.63
C THR A 89 5.30 -24.22 -14.24
N ILE A 90 4.81 -23.08 -13.74
CA ILE A 90 5.22 -21.73 -14.19
C ILE A 90 6.71 -21.46 -13.91
N LEU A 91 7.35 -22.18 -12.99
CA LEU A 91 8.78 -21.98 -12.71
C LEU A 91 9.71 -22.80 -13.63
N VAL A 92 9.19 -23.77 -14.38
CA VAL A 92 9.96 -24.71 -15.20
C VAL A 92 9.75 -24.44 -16.70
N GLY A 93 10.83 -24.39 -17.49
CA GLY A 93 10.76 -24.13 -18.93
C GLY A 93 11.80 -23.12 -19.41
N ASP A 94 11.63 -22.65 -20.64
CA ASP A 94 12.49 -21.62 -21.27
C ASP A 94 12.40 -20.29 -20.50
N GLU A 95 13.55 -19.71 -20.16
CA GLU A 95 13.63 -18.46 -19.41
C GLU A 95 13.02 -17.28 -20.19
N ASN A 96 13.10 -17.31 -21.53
CA ASN A 96 12.66 -16.21 -22.39
C ASN A 96 11.18 -16.32 -22.77
N GLU A 97 10.47 -17.34 -22.31
CA GLU A 97 9.05 -17.48 -22.56
C GLU A 97 8.30 -16.29 -21.95
N SER A 98 7.51 -15.61 -22.78
CA SER A 98 6.70 -14.47 -22.38
C SER A 98 5.34 -14.94 -21.86
N PHE A 99 4.90 -14.34 -20.76
CA PHE A 99 3.53 -14.53 -20.24
C PHE A 99 2.63 -13.32 -20.55
N GLY A 100 3.02 -12.49 -21.50
CA GLY A 100 2.30 -11.29 -21.94
C GLY A 100 2.67 -10.05 -21.13
N SER A 101 1.74 -9.07 -21.09
CA SER A 101 1.96 -7.77 -20.46
C SER A 101 0.74 -7.25 -19.69
N ILE A 102 0.97 -6.30 -18.80
CA ILE A 102 -0.05 -5.37 -18.27
C ILE A 102 0.31 -3.97 -18.76
N GLY A 103 -0.52 -3.42 -19.64
CA GLY A 103 -0.14 -2.20 -20.36
C GLY A 103 1.15 -2.42 -21.16
N ASP A 104 2.15 -1.59 -20.91
CA ASP A 104 3.48 -1.63 -21.51
C ASP A 104 4.52 -2.39 -20.67
N GLN A 105 4.10 -3.07 -19.59
CA GLN A 105 4.99 -3.83 -18.71
C GLN A 105 4.95 -5.32 -19.10
N PRO A 106 5.95 -5.85 -19.84
CA PRO A 106 6.02 -7.27 -20.19
C PRO A 106 6.46 -8.11 -18.99
N ILE A 107 6.27 -9.43 -19.09
CA ILE A 107 6.86 -10.36 -18.12
C ILE A 107 7.30 -11.65 -18.82
N THR A 108 8.45 -12.16 -18.41
CA THR A 108 8.99 -13.45 -18.87
C THR A 108 9.15 -14.42 -17.71
N ARG A 109 9.42 -15.70 -18.04
CA ARG A 109 9.73 -16.72 -17.05
C ARG A 109 10.97 -16.40 -16.21
N LYS A 110 12.00 -15.81 -16.83
CA LYS A 110 13.18 -15.30 -16.12
C LYS A 110 12.79 -14.32 -15.01
N ASP A 111 11.87 -13.41 -15.30
CA ASP A 111 11.42 -12.40 -14.34
C ASP A 111 10.62 -13.05 -13.21
N ILE A 112 9.65 -13.91 -13.54
CA ILE A 112 8.86 -14.64 -12.53
C ILE A 112 9.75 -15.48 -11.61
N ARG A 113 10.85 -16.05 -12.10
CA ARG A 113 11.81 -16.80 -11.26
C ARG A 113 12.45 -15.96 -10.14
N THR A 114 12.44 -14.63 -10.24
CA THR A 114 12.87 -13.74 -9.14
C THR A 114 11.93 -13.75 -7.93
N LEU A 115 10.73 -14.36 -8.05
CA LEU A 115 9.85 -14.63 -6.92
C LEU A 115 10.21 -15.92 -6.18
N ARG A 116 11.06 -16.80 -6.73
CA ARG A 116 11.37 -18.10 -6.15
C ARG A 116 12.27 -17.98 -4.91
N GLY A 117 11.80 -18.50 -3.78
CA GLY A 117 12.60 -18.58 -2.56
C GLY A 117 12.93 -17.19 -2.01
N LEU A 118 14.23 -16.90 -1.81
CA LEU A 118 14.72 -15.64 -1.23
C LEU A 118 15.49 -14.78 -2.25
N THR A 119 15.16 -14.89 -3.53
CA THR A 119 15.73 -14.04 -4.58
C THR A 119 15.16 -12.62 -4.52
N TRP A 120 15.97 -11.65 -4.96
CA TRP A 120 15.55 -10.26 -5.10
C TRP A 120 14.67 -10.09 -6.33
N LEU A 121 13.55 -9.38 -6.17
CA LEU A 121 12.69 -9.03 -7.30
C LEU A 121 13.44 -8.07 -8.23
N ASN A 122 13.22 -8.24 -9.53
CA ASN A 122 13.69 -7.29 -10.53
C ASN A 122 12.61 -6.23 -10.85
N ASP A 123 13.00 -5.24 -11.67
CA ASP A 123 12.12 -4.18 -12.13
C ASP A 123 10.86 -4.72 -12.83
N GLU A 124 10.99 -5.72 -13.71
CA GLU A 124 9.88 -6.27 -14.49
C GLU A 124 8.77 -6.83 -13.58
N VAL A 125 9.12 -7.58 -12.53
CA VAL A 125 8.13 -8.09 -11.57
C VAL A 125 7.43 -6.95 -10.81
N VAL A 126 8.19 -5.96 -10.31
CA VAL A 126 7.63 -4.84 -9.55
C VAL A 126 6.71 -3.99 -10.43
N ASN A 127 7.15 -3.67 -11.64
CA ASN A 127 6.39 -2.90 -12.63
C ASN A 127 5.10 -3.62 -13.01
N PHE A 128 5.19 -4.89 -13.43
CA PHE A 128 4.04 -5.67 -13.85
C PHE A 128 3.02 -5.80 -12.72
N TYR A 129 3.49 -6.11 -11.50
CA TYR A 129 2.59 -6.34 -10.37
C TYR A 129 1.87 -5.08 -9.93
N LEU A 130 2.56 -3.94 -9.81
CA LEU A 130 1.90 -2.68 -9.44
C LEU A 130 0.96 -2.17 -10.54
N ALA A 131 1.27 -2.43 -11.82
CA ALA A 131 0.35 -2.16 -12.92
C ALA A 131 -0.91 -3.04 -12.85
N LEU A 132 -0.76 -4.33 -12.48
CA LEU A 132 -1.87 -5.24 -12.24
C LEU A 132 -2.77 -4.73 -11.10
N VAL A 133 -2.16 -4.32 -9.97
CA VAL A 133 -2.86 -3.69 -8.84
C VAL A 133 -3.65 -2.45 -9.26
N ALA A 134 -3.03 -1.56 -10.02
CA ALA A 134 -3.68 -0.35 -10.50
C ALA A 134 -4.92 -0.66 -11.37
N ARG A 135 -4.79 -1.57 -12.33
CA ARG A 135 -5.85 -1.97 -13.25
C ARG A 135 -7.06 -2.58 -12.52
N GLU A 136 -6.81 -3.48 -11.58
CA GLU A 136 -7.89 -4.16 -10.87
C GLU A 136 -8.61 -3.27 -9.87
N SER A 137 -7.89 -2.32 -9.26
CA SER A 137 -8.52 -1.32 -8.38
C SER A 137 -9.58 -0.52 -9.13
N GLY A 138 -9.28 -0.10 -10.36
CA GLY A 138 -10.23 0.60 -11.22
C GLY A 138 -11.42 -0.26 -11.68
N THR A 139 -11.21 -1.57 -11.86
CA THR A 139 -12.28 -2.49 -12.27
C THR A 139 -13.23 -2.86 -11.12
N SER A 140 -12.69 -2.94 -9.89
CA SER A 140 -13.46 -3.30 -8.69
C SER A 140 -14.32 -2.14 -8.16
N GLY A 141 -14.14 -0.93 -8.70
CA GLY A 141 -14.87 0.28 -8.26
C GLY A 141 -14.41 0.83 -6.91
N ASN A 142 -13.26 0.39 -6.39
CA ASN A 142 -12.76 0.85 -5.10
C ASN A 142 -12.04 2.19 -5.22
N LEU A 143 -10.96 2.25 -6.02
CA LEU A 143 -10.13 3.44 -6.20
C LEU A 143 -9.57 3.51 -7.61
N HIS A 144 -9.46 4.73 -8.14
CA HIS A 144 -8.68 5.02 -9.33
C HIS A 144 -7.20 5.07 -8.94
N VAL A 145 -6.47 4.00 -9.25
CA VAL A 145 -5.06 3.86 -8.88
C VAL A 145 -4.19 3.98 -10.12
N TYR A 146 -3.08 4.69 -10.01
CA TYR A 146 -2.02 4.70 -11.03
C TYR A 146 -0.71 4.19 -10.43
N ALA A 147 0.04 3.40 -11.18
CA ALA A 147 1.39 2.98 -10.81
C ALA A 147 2.40 3.54 -11.81
N PHE A 148 3.36 4.30 -11.31
CA PHE A 148 4.53 4.68 -12.12
C PHE A 148 5.47 3.49 -12.29
N SER A 149 6.23 3.49 -13.39
CA SER A 149 7.32 2.52 -13.55
C SER A 149 8.46 2.80 -12.57
N THR A 150 9.26 1.78 -12.26
CA THR A 150 10.45 1.85 -11.40
C THR A 150 11.49 2.87 -11.88
N PHE A 151 11.47 3.19 -13.18
CA PHE A 151 12.35 4.20 -13.79
C PHE A 151 11.93 5.64 -13.53
N PHE A 152 10.68 5.89 -13.10
CA PHE A 152 10.18 7.23 -12.87
C PHE A 152 11.03 8.00 -11.85
N TYR A 153 11.28 7.40 -10.68
CA TYR A 153 12.03 8.09 -9.63
C TYR A 153 13.51 8.28 -9.99
N SER A 154 14.11 7.33 -10.70
CA SER A 154 15.47 7.46 -11.23
C SER A 154 15.59 8.65 -12.17
N LYS A 155 14.61 8.81 -13.06
CA LYS A 155 14.52 10.00 -13.93
C LYS A 155 14.27 11.27 -13.11
N LEU A 156 13.40 11.22 -12.10
CA LEU A 156 13.08 12.37 -11.25
C LEU A 156 14.30 12.88 -10.49
N SER A 157 15.08 11.94 -9.96
CA SER A 157 16.30 12.24 -9.22
C SER A 157 17.38 12.84 -10.11
N LYS A 158 17.45 12.42 -11.39
CA LYS A 158 18.43 12.88 -12.36
C LYS A 158 18.06 14.24 -13.00
N ASP A 159 16.85 14.34 -13.53
CA ASP A 159 16.41 15.50 -14.32
C ASP A 159 15.86 16.64 -13.44
N GLY A 160 15.40 16.29 -12.24
CA GLY A 160 14.77 17.22 -11.30
C GLY A 160 13.24 17.35 -11.47
N PRO A 161 12.55 17.84 -10.43
CA PRO A 161 11.08 17.83 -10.35
C PRO A 161 10.38 18.81 -11.30
N THR A 162 11.08 19.85 -11.74
CA THR A 162 10.53 20.92 -12.60
C THR A 162 10.95 20.82 -14.06
N HIS A 163 11.58 19.70 -14.44
CA HIS A 163 12.08 19.50 -15.79
C HIS A 163 10.94 19.38 -16.82
N THR A 164 11.05 20.04 -17.97
CA THR A 164 10.01 20.08 -19.02
C THR A 164 9.68 18.72 -19.66
N SER A 165 10.49 17.70 -19.37
CA SER A 165 10.29 16.33 -19.85
C SER A 165 9.06 15.66 -19.22
N TRP A 166 8.58 16.13 -18.07
CA TRP A 166 7.38 15.59 -17.40
C TRP A 166 6.12 15.72 -18.25
N ASP A 167 5.95 16.81 -18.99
CA ASP A 167 4.81 16.95 -19.90
C ASP A 167 4.77 15.87 -20.98
N ARG A 168 5.94 15.50 -21.51
CA ARG A 168 6.05 14.43 -22.49
C ARG A 168 5.84 13.07 -21.84
N TRP A 169 6.40 12.86 -20.66
CA TRP A 169 6.26 11.62 -19.89
C TRP A 169 4.79 11.32 -19.59
N MET A 170 4.09 12.30 -19.00
CA MET A 170 2.68 12.15 -18.63
C MET A 170 1.79 11.95 -19.85
N ARG A 171 2.06 12.65 -20.97
CA ARG A 171 1.31 12.42 -22.23
C ARG A 171 1.56 11.04 -22.82
N ARG A 172 2.81 10.56 -22.84
CA ARG A 172 3.14 9.24 -23.40
C ARG A 172 2.47 8.12 -22.62
N GLY A 173 2.39 8.24 -21.29
CA GLY A 173 1.68 7.30 -20.43
C GLY A 173 0.17 7.52 -20.34
N ASN A 174 -0.40 8.49 -21.09
CA ASN A 174 -1.79 8.92 -20.99
C ASN A 174 -2.24 9.16 -19.54
N VAL A 175 -1.38 9.80 -18.74
CA VAL A 175 -1.56 9.94 -17.30
C VAL A 175 -2.29 11.25 -16.99
N ALA A 176 -3.58 11.15 -16.73
CA ALA A 176 -4.36 12.25 -16.14
C ALA A 176 -4.08 12.30 -14.62
N PHE A 177 -2.96 12.93 -14.25
CA PHE A 177 -2.39 12.88 -12.89
C PHE A 177 -3.38 13.14 -11.75
N PHE A 178 -4.31 14.08 -11.94
CA PHE A 178 -5.29 14.49 -10.94
C PHE A 178 -6.62 13.74 -11.00
N ASP A 179 -6.76 12.76 -11.91
CA ASP A 179 -7.95 11.93 -12.05
C ASP A 179 -7.84 10.61 -11.25
N TYR A 180 -6.69 10.39 -10.61
CA TYR A 180 -6.44 9.25 -9.75
C TYR A 180 -6.63 9.62 -8.27
N ASP A 181 -7.11 8.67 -7.49
CA ASP A 181 -7.24 8.75 -6.03
C ASP A 181 -5.89 8.51 -5.33
N LEU A 182 -5.14 7.53 -5.84
CA LEU A 182 -3.89 7.04 -5.29
C LEU A 182 -2.88 6.77 -6.39
N ILE A 183 -1.67 7.30 -6.22
CA ILE A 183 -0.54 7.02 -7.10
C ILE A 183 0.50 6.21 -6.32
N LEU A 184 0.96 5.11 -6.92
CA LEU A 184 2.02 4.24 -6.44
C LEU A 184 3.31 4.53 -7.20
N ILE A 185 4.41 4.71 -6.46
CA ILE A 185 5.72 5.05 -7.01
C ILE A 185 6.75 4.10 -6.40
N PRO A 186 7.09 2.99 -7.07
CA PRO A 186 8.17 2.13 -6.62
C PRO A 186 9.50 2.86 -6.71
N ILE A 187 10.31 2.77 -5.65
CA ILE A 187 11.61 3.43 -5.53
C ILE A 187 12.67 2.34 -5.42
N HIS A 188 13.58 2.29 -6.39
CA HIS A 188 14.74 1.40 -6.37
C HIS A 188 16.00 2.21 -6.03
N GLN A 189 16.63 1.91 -4.89
CA GLN A 189 17.87 2.57 -4.48
C GLN A 189 18.92 1.54 -4.09
N GLY A 190 19.98 1.44 -4.89
CA GLY A 190 20.99 0.41 -4.72
C GLY A 190 20.38 -0.97 -4.93
N ASN A 191 20.19 -1.71 -3.84
CA ASN A 191 19.58 -3.03 -3.80
C ASN A 191 18.29 -3.08 -2.97
N HIS A 192 17.71 -1.92 -2.64
CA HIS A 192 16.55 -1.81 -1.77
C HIS A 192 15.34 -1.25 -2.50
N TRP A 193 14.21 -1.93 -2.30
CA TRP A 193 12.90 -1.53 -2.82
C TRP A 193 12.09 -0.88 -1.72
N THR A 194 11.58 0.32 -2.00
CA THR A 194 10.60 1.01 -1.15
C THR A 194 9.44 1.50 -2.01
N LEU A 195 8.36 1.93 -1.39
CA LEU A 195 7.19 2.46 -2.07
C LEU A 195 6.89 3.87 -1.58
N THR A 196 6.83 4.84 -2.49
CA THR A 196 6.22 6.15 -2.21
C THR A 196 4.81 6.17 -2.76
N THR A 197 3.90 6.87 -2.07
CA THR A 197 2.54 7.09 -2.55
C THR A 197 2.18 8.56 -2.56
N ILE A 198 1.27 8.93 -3.46
CA ILE A 198 0.56 10.22 -3.44
C ILE A 198 -0.92 9.88 -3.32
N ASP A 199 -1.51 10.12 -2.15
CA ASP A 199 -2.93 9.92 -1.89
C ASP A 199 -3.63 11.27 -1.87
N PHE A 200 -4.41 11.57 -2.92
CA PHE A 200 -5.10 12.85 -3.06
C PHE A 200 -6.28 12.98 -2.10
N ARG A 201 -6.86 11.85 -1.66
CA ARG A 201 -8.01 11.82 -0.76
C ARG A 201 -7.59 12.23 0.65
N SER A 202 -6.47 11.67 1.12
CA SER A 202 -5.91 11.97 2.44
C SER A 202 -4.91 13.13 2.45
N ARG A 203 -4.60 13.67 1.25
CA ARG A 203 -3.56 14.68 0.97
C ARG A 203 -2.24 14.28 1.63
N CYS A 204 -1.74 13.09 1.29
CA CYS A 204 -0.55 12.53 1.91
C CYS A 204 0.44 12.04 0.85
N ILE A 205 1.69 12.48 0.98
CA ILE A 205 2.84 11.85 0.33
C ILE A 205 3.49 10.96 1.38
N GLY A 206 3.31 9.65 1.25
CA GLY A 206 3.78 8.66 2.23
C GLY A 206 4.92 7.83 1.68
N TYR A 207 5.99 7.66 2.47
CA TYR A 207 7.12 6.78 2.16
C TYR A 207 7.05 5.49 3.00
N TYR A 208 7.00 4.34 2.34
CA TYR A 208 6.87 3.01 2.95
C TYR A 208 8.16 2.23 2.75
N ASP A 209 8.86 1.98 3.85
CA ASP A 209 10.10 1.22 3.89
C ASP A 209 9.97 0.08 4.90
N SER A 210 10.05 -1.16 4.42
CA SER A 210 9.99 -2.36 5.26
C SER A 210 11.22 -2.56 6.16
N LEU A 211 12.30 -1.80 5.98
CA LEU A 211 13.43 -1.72 6.92
C LEU A 211 13.28 -0.59 7.95
N GLY A 212 12.18 0.16 7.91
CA GLY A 212 11.92 1.26 8.85
C GLY A 212 12.78 2.51 8.61
N GLY A 213 13.41 2.62 7.44
CA GLY A 213 14.18 3.80 7.04
C GLY A 213 13.32 4.97 6.55
N THR A 214 14.01 6.06 6.26
CA THR A 214 13.43 7.31 5.75
C THR A 214 14.27 7.84 4.61
N ASP A 215 13.63 8.49 3.62
CA ASP A 215 14.34 9.21 2.58
C ASP A 215 13.72 10.59 2.35
N ASP A 216 14.20 11.57 3.11
CA ASP A 216 13.76 12.97 3.02
C ASP A 216 14.06 13.60 1.65
N MET A 217 15.10 13.13 0.97
CA MET A 217 15.44 13.60 -0.36
C MET A 217 14.44 13.08 -1.40
N CYS A 218 14.02 11.81 -1.29
CA CYS A 218 12.94 11.26 -2.10
C CYS A 218 11.64 12.02 -1.84
N LEU A 219 11.24 12.14 -0.58
CA LEU A 219 10.01 12.84 -0.19
C LEU A 219 10.00 14.30 -0.68
N GLY A 220 11.12 15.03 -0.54
CA GLY A 220 11.25 16.40 -1.03
C GLY A 220 11.15 16.50 -2.56
N ARG A 221 11.78 15.58 -3.30
CA ARG A 221 11.67 15.54 -4.77
C ARG A 221 10.25 15.23 -5.23
N ILE A 222 9.58 14.28 -4.59
CA ILE A 222 8.21 13.92 -4.92
C ILE A 222 7.27 15.09 -4.59
N TYR A 223 7.43 15.74 -3.43
CA TYR A 223 6.68 16.95 -3.10
C TYR A 223 6.84 18.04 -4.17
N ALA A 224 8.07 18.37 -4.53
CA ALA A 224 8.35 19.37 -5.57
C ALA A 224 7.78 18.97 -6.94
N PHE A 225 7.76 17.67 -7.27
CA PHE A 225 7.10 17.18 -8.48
C PHE A 225 5.58 17.38 -8.41
N VAL A 226 4.93 17.07 -7.29
CA VAL A 226 3.48 17.30 -7.13
C VAL A 226 3.15 18.79 -7.23
N GLU A 227 3.95 19.66 -6.60
CA GLU A 227 3.81 21.11 -6.72
C GLU A 227 3.97 21.59 -8.17
N HIS A 228 4.96 21.06 -8.90
CA HIS A 228 5.13 21.34 -10.33
C HIS A 228 3.91 20.89 -11.16
N MET A 229 3.32 19.74 -10.84
CA MET A 229 2.11 19.26 -11.51
C MET A 229 0.90 20.18 -11.22
N TYR A 230 0.75 20.69 -10.00
CA TYR A 230 -0.27 21.69 -9.67
C TYR A 230 -0.06 22.98 -10.46
N ALA A 231 1.17 23.48 -10.52
CA ALA A 231 1.49 24.72 -11.25
C ALA A 231 1.20 24.58 -12.75
N THR A 232 1.64 23.48 -13.37
CA THR A 232 1.55 23.30 -14.82
C THR A 232 0.19 22.82 -15.32
N LYS A 233 -0.57 22.04 -14.52
CA LYS A 233 -1.86 21.46 -14.96
C LYS A 233 -3.07 22.12 -14.32
N ARG A 234 -2.92 22.80 -13.19
CA ARG A 234 -4.02 23.45 -12.46
C ARG A 234 -3.79 24.95 -12.23
N GLN A 235 -2.65 25.51 -12.66
CA GLN A 235 -2.28 26.92 -12.46
C GLN A 235 -2.25 27.32 -10.97
N ILE A 236 -1.94 26.36 -10.10
CA ILE A 236 -1.81 26.56 -8.65
C ILE A 236 -0.31 26.57 -8.34
N THR A 237 0.24 27.73 -7.99
CA THR A 237 1.70 27.96 -7.89
C THR A 237 2.33 27.52 -6.57
N SER A 238 1.54 27.00 -5.64
CA SER A 238 2.02 26.45 -4.36
C SER A 238 1.21 25.22 -3.99
N MET A 239 1.80 24.30 -3.24
CA MET A 239 1.07 23.12 -2.77
C MET A 239 -0.20 23.52 -1.99
N PRO A 240 -1.38 22.96 -2.30
CA PRO A 240 -2.60 23.27 -1.55
C PRO A 240 -2.47 22.97 -0.05
N ASP A 241 -3.29 23.63 0.77
CA ASP A 241 -3.26 23.41 2.21
C ASP A 241 -3.64 21.98 2.62
N GLY A 242 -3.05 21.51 3.72
CA GLY A 242 -3.40 20.23 4.37
C GLY A 242 -2.65 19.01 3.86
N TRP A 243 -1.73 19.18 2.91
CA TRP A 243 -0.81 18.11 2.50
C TRP A 243 0.15 17.75 3.63
N ARG A 244 0.34 16.44 3.84
CA ARG A 244 1.36 15.87 4.73
C ARG A 244 2.39 15.12 3.90
N VAL A 245 3.66 15.25 4.27
CA VAL A 245 4.78 14.54 3.65
C VAL A 245 5.53 13.84 4.77
N GLN A 246 5.54 12.51 4.78
CA GLN A 246 6.08 11.77 5.92
C GLN A 246 6.50 10.34 5.57
N PRO A 247 7.50 9.79 6.28
CA PRO A 247 7.66 8.35 6.38
C PRO A 247 6.45 7.74 7.10
N MET A 248 6.07 6.55 6.67
CA MET A 248 4.92 5.83 7.21
C MET A 248 5.38 4.88 8.31
N ASN A 249 4.87 5.12 9.52
CA ASN A 249 5.21 4.34 10.70
C ASN A 249 4.15 3.27 10.99
N MET A 250 4.49 2.30 11.85
CA MET A 250 3.60 1.19 12.23
C MET A 250 3.13 0.39 11.01
N ILE A 251 4.03 0.18 10.07
CA ILE A 251 3.83 -0.68 8.89
C ILE A 251 4.56 -2.02 9.11
N PRO A 252 4.18 -3.09 8.38
CA PRO A 252 4.89 -4.35 8.40
C PRO A 252 6.38 -4.19 8.03
N GLU A 253 7.26 -4.76 8.86
CA GLU A 253 8.72 -4.72 8.66
C GLU A 253 9.25 -6.07 8.19
N GLN A 254 10.29 -6.04 7.35
CA GLN A 254 11.01 -7.22 6.89
C GLN A 254 12.04 -7.68 7.94
N ALA A 255 12.29 -8.98 8.00
CA ALA A 255 13.31 -9.58 8.88
C ALA A 255 14.45 -10.26 8.09
N ASN A 256 14.51 -10.07 6.77
CA ASN A 256 15.57 -10.57 5.91
C ASN A 256 16.03 -9.49 4.91
N GLY A 257 17.05 -9.79 4.10
CA GLY A 257 17.60 -8.87 3.11
C GLY A 257 17.02 -9.01 1.70
N SER A 258 15.95 -9.79 1.49
CA SER A 258 15.48 -10.15 0.14
C SER A 258 14.04 -9.84 -0.18
N ASP A 259 13.20 -9.63 0.84
CA ASP A 259 11.76 -9.46 0.64
C ASP A 259 11.32 -8.01 0.42
N CYS A 260 12.22 -7.02 0.44
CA CYS A 260 11.86 -5.60 0.27
C CYS A 260 10.96 -5.35 -0.95
N GLY A 261 11.23 -5.99 -2.10
CA GLY A 261 10.40 -5.90 -3.29
C GLY A 261 9.00 -6.50 -3.11
N VAL A 262 8.89 -7.59 -2.35
CA VAL A 262 7.61 -8.22 -2.01
C VAL A 262 6.82 -7.30 -1.07
N PHE A 263 7.45 -6.74 -0.05
CA PHE A 263 6.82 -5.77 0.85
C PHE A 263 6.32 -4.54 0.09
N ALA A 264 7.13 -3.94 -0.78
CA ALA A 264 6.72 -2.80 -1.61
C ALA A 264 5.48 -3.13 -2.47
N CYS A 265 5.46 -4.30 -3.09
CA CYS A 265 4.31 -4.79 -3.86
C CYS A 265 3.05 -4.99 -2.99
N GLN A 266 3.21 -5.60 -1.81
CA GLN A 266 2.09 -5.84 -0.89
C GLN A 266 1.57 -4.55 -0.26
N PHE A 267 2.41 -3.56 0.05
CA PHE A 267 1.97 -2.22 0.44
C PHE A 267 1.07 -1.63 -0.64
N GLY A 268 1.50 -1.64 -1.90
CA GLY A 268 0.70 -1.15 -3.02
C GLY A 268 -0.66 -1.86 -3.14
N LYS A 269 -0.65 -3.19 -3.12
CA LYS A 269 -1.88 -4.02 -3.19
C LYS A 269 -2.85 -3.74 -2.06
N TYR A 270 -2.36 -3.61 -0.83
CA TYR A 270 -3.21 -3.38 0.34
C TYR A 270 -3.78 -1.96 0.35
N LEU A 271 -2.96 -0.96 0.05
CA LEU A 271 -3.39 0.44 -0.02
C LEU A 271 -4.43 0.66 -1.13
N ALA A 272 -4.22 0.08 -2.31
CA ALA A 272 -5.16 0.14 -3.43
C ALA A 272 -6.52 -0.52 -3.11
N ARG A 273 -6.56 -1.45 -2.15
CA ARG A 273 -7.78 -2.10 -1.69
C ARG A 273 -8.34 -1.56 -0.38
N GLU A 274 -7.73 -0.50 0.15
CA GLU A 274 -8.09 0.08 1.45
C GLU A 274 -8.06 -0.96 2.58
N TRP A 275 -7.13 -1.92 2.48
CA TRP A 275 -6.89 -2.93 3.49
C TRP A 275 -5.89 -2.43 4.53
N PRO A 276 -6.07 -2.76 5.83
CA PRO A 276 -5.08 -2.47 6.85
C PRO A 276 -3.79 -3.23 6.54
N LEU A 277 -2.65 -2.58 6.74
CA LEU A 277 -1.33 -3.20 6.61
C LEU A 277 -1.06 -4.13 7.81
N ASP A 278 -1.78 -5.24 7.88
CA ASP A 278 -1.81 -6.19 9.00
C ASP A 278 -1.05 -7.50 8.71
N PHE A 279 -0.35 -7.57 7.58
CA PHE A 279 0.52 -8.69 7.25
C PHE A 279 1.87 -8.62 7.95
N THR A 280 2.62 -9.71 7.91
CA THR A 280 3.94 -9.82 8.55
C THR A 280 4.92 -10.58 7.66
N GLN A 281 6.20 -10.56 8.04
CA GLN A 281 7.26 -11.35 7.43
C GLN A 281 6.92 -12.84 7.27
N ALA A 282 6.11 -13.41 8.17
CA ALA A 282 5.73 -14.83 8.12
C ALA A 282 4.95 -15.20 6.85
N GLN A 283 4.32 -14.22 6.18
CA GLN A 283 3.54 -14.44 4.97
C GLN A 283 4.34 -14.27 3.68
N MET A 284 5.61 -13.83 3.72
CA MET A 284 6.36 -13.50 2.49
C MET A 284 6.53 -14.69 1.55
N ALA A 285 6.78 -15.90 2.09
CA ALA A 285 6.85 -17.11 1.27
C ALA A 285 5.51 -17.39 0.55
N GLN A 286 4.39 -17.18 1.24
CA GLN A 286 3.06 -17.32 0.67
C GLN A 286 2.78 -16.23 -0.37
N PHE A 287 3.12 -14.96 -0.09
CA PHE A 287 2.94 -13.86 -1.03
C PHE A 287 3.76 -14.04 -2.30
N ARG A 288 4.97 -14.58 -2.21
CA ARG A 288 5.77 -14.91 -3.40
C ARG A 288 5.05 -15.91 -4.31
N LEU A 289 4.48 -16.98 -3.74
CA LEU A 289 3.71 -17.96 -4.51
C LEU A 289 2.43 -17.35 -5.10
N GLN A 290 1.71 -16.55 -4.32
CA GLN A 290 0.55 -15.83 -4.81
C GLN A 290 0.90 -14.89 -5.95
N MET A 291 1.96 -14.09 -5.81
CA MET A 291 2.40 -13.17 -6.86
C MET A 291 2.72 -13.92 -8.16
N ILE A 292 3.34 -15.10 -8.11
CA ILE A 292 3.57 -15.92 -9.31
C ILE A 292 2.23 -16.28 -9.98
N TYR A 293 1.28 -16.77 -9.19
CA TYR A 293 -0.05 -17.14 -9.68
C TYR A 293 -0.80 -15.92 -10.25
N GLU A 294 -0.81 -14.80 -9.52
CA GLU A 294 -1.50 -13.56 -9.88
C GLU A 294 -0.91 -12.92 -11.15
N ILE A 295 0.42 -12.96 -11.31
CA ILE A 295 1.11 -12.46 -12.50
C ILE A 295 0.75 -13.33 -13.71
N TYR A 296 0.81 -14.65 -13.56
CA TYR A 296 0.53 -15.58 -14.66
C TYR A 296 -0.92 -15.52 -15.13
N THR A 297 -1.87 -15.55 -14.18
CA THR A 297 -3.31 -15.46 -14.47
C THR A 297 -3.75 -14.04 -14.80
N LYS A 298 -2.91 -13.03 -14.51
CA LYS A 298 -3.22 -11.61 -14.60
C LYS A 298 -4.48 -11.28 -13.80
N GLN A 299 -4.62 -11.90 -12.62
CA GLN A 299 -5.75 -11.68 -11.72
C GLN A 299 -5.24 -11.64 -10.28
N LEU A 300 -5.60 -10.64 -9.48
CA LEU A 300 -5.27 -10.66 -8.05
C LEU A 300 -6.29 -11.49 -7.29
N ILE A 301 -5.78 -12.25 -6.32
CA ILE A 301 -6.61 -13.00 -5.36
C ILE A 301 -7.33 -12.00 -4.46
N VAL A 302 -8.60 -12.28 -4.16
CA VAL A 302 -9.54 -11.45 -3.38
C VAL A 302 -9.70 -11.98 -1.96
#